data_AF-L9L0T9-F1
#
_entry.id   AF-L9L0T9-F1
#
_cell.length_a   1.000
_cell.length_b   1.000
_cell.length_c   1.000
_cell.angle_alpha   90.00
_cell.angle_beta   90.00
_cell.angle_gamma   90.00
#
_symmetry.space_group_name_H-M   'P 1'
#
loop_
_entity.id
_entity.type
_entity.pdbx_description
1 polymer ?
#
loop_
_entity_poly.entity_id
_entity_poly.type
_entity_poly.pdbx_seq_one_letter_code
_entity_poly.pdbx_strand_id
1 'polypeptide(L)'
;MFSFLSSTKHRVTQCLFSFDLPRHCVCGVQCVPKIKLLCGADLLESFGVPNLWKSEDITHIVADYGLICITRTGNDAQKFIYESDVLWKYRNNIHLVNEWITNDISSTKIRRALIRGQSIRYLVPDLVREYIEDHNLYSSESEDRNVGVILAPLQKNTAKLSPRNSTA
;
A
#
# COMPACT_ATOMS: atom_id res chain seq x y z
N MET A 1 9.88 20.16 -20.72
CA MET A 1 11.04 20.85 -20.10
C MET A 1 10.79 20.86 -18.60
N PHE A 2 11.46 19.99 -17.85
CA PHE A 2 11.25 19.88 -16.39
C PHE A 2 11.91 21.06 -15.69
N SER A 3 11.12 21.88 -15.00
CA SER A 3 11.63 22.96 -14.15
C SER A 3 11.84 22.44 -12.73
N PHE A 4 13.10 22.39 -12.30
CA PHE A 4 13.48 22.20 -10.90
C PHE A 4 13.23 23.50 -10.14
N LEU A 5 12.32 23.49 -9.17
CA LEU A 5 12.28 24.49 -8.10
C LEU A 5 12.93 23.88 -6.85
N SER A 6 14.20 24.22 -6.64
CA SER A 6 14.88 23.98 -5.37
C SER A 6 14.45 25.07 -4.39
N SER A 7 13.67 24.71 -3.37
CA SER A 7 13.43 25.57 -2.21
C SER A 7 14.16 24.99 -1.01
N THR A 8 15.24 25.65 -0.63
CA THR A 8 16.03 25.41 0.58
C THR A 8 15.21 25.74 1.83
N LYS A 9 14.69 24.70 2.49
CA LYS A 9 14.54 24.64 3.95
C LYS A 9 14.27 23.20 4.38
N HIS A 10 14.96 22.78 5.43
CA HIS A 10 14.95 21.43 6.02
C HIS A 10 13.59 20.73 5.91
N ARG A 11 13.48 19.79 4.98
CA ARG A 11 12.40 18.82 4.92
C ARG A 11 12.91 17.62 4.13
N VAL A 12 12.66 16.44 4.70
CA VAL A 12 12.66 15.14 4.03
C VAL A 12 12.33 15.34 2.56
N THR A 13 13.16 14.80 1.67
CA THR A 13 12.95 14.81 0.22
C THR A 13 11.64 14.09 -0.07
N GLN A 14 10.53 14.81 0.05
CA GLN A 14 9.26 14.39 -0.48
C GLN A 14 9.45 14.57 -1.98
N CYS A 15 9.68 13.46 -2.68
CA CYS A 15 9.38 13.41 -4.10
C CYS A 15 7.91 13.83 -4.23
N LEU A 16 7.70 15.12 -4.49
CA LEU A 16 6.41 15.64 -4.91
C LEU A 16 6.17 15.03 -6.27
N PHE A 17 5.57 13.85 -6.28
CA PHE A 17 4.94 13.32 -7.47
C PHE A 17 3.76 14.24 -7.74
N SER A 18 4.00 15.25 -8.56
CA SER A 18 2.94 16.02 -9.17
C SER A 18 2.21 15.05 -10.08
N PHE A 19 1.15 14.42 -9.57
CA PHE A 19 0.07 14.05 -10.46
C PHE A 19 -0.36 15.35 -11.10
N ASP A 20 -0.22 15.44 -12.42
CA ASP A 20 -0.94 16.43 -13.20
C ASP A 20 -2.44 16.13 -13.04
N LEU A 21 -2.99 16.49 -11.87
CA LEU A 21 -4.37 16.84 -11.75
C LEU A 21 -4.54 17.98 -12.76
N PRO A 22 -5.40 17.84 -13.78
CA PRO A 22 -5.59 18.89 -14.76
C PRO A 22 -6.05 20.15 -14.02
N ARG A 23 -5.09 21.04 -13.73
CA ARG A 23 -5.33 22.39 -13.24
C ARG A 23 -5.76 23.22 -14.44
N HIS A 24 -6.99 22.96 -14.87
CA HIS A 24 -7.87 23.90 -15.58
C HIS A 24 -9.18 23.17 -15.95
N CYS A 25 -10.18 23.23 -15.06
CA CYS A 25 -11.58 23.09 -15.49
C CYS A 25 -11.93 24.44 -16.16
N VAL A 26 -11.74 24.57 -17.49
CA VAL A 26 -12.10 25.79 -18.29
C VAL A 26 -13.59 25.80 -18.67
N CYS A 27 -14.39 24.88 -18.16
CA CYS A 27 -15.82 24.87 -18.34
C CYS A 27 -16.45 24.64 -16.96
N GLY A 28 -17.53 25.34 -16.64
CA GLY A 28 -18.23 25.35 -15.35
C GLY A 28 -18.85 24.03 -14.90
N VAL A 29 -18.16 22.92 -15.14
CA VAL A 29 -18.50 21.58 -14.67
C VAL A 29 -17.84 21.41 -13.31
N GLN A 30 -18.66 21.14 -12.29
CA GLN A 30 -18.16 20.84 -10.95
C GLN A 30 -17.40 19.52 -10.99
N CYS A 31 -16.06 19.60 -10.98
CA CYS A 31 -15.16 18.46 -11.05
C CYS A 31 -15.16 17.74 -9.68
N VAL A 32 -15.97 16.68 -9.53
CA VAL A 32 -16.07 15.90 -8.27
C VAL A 32 -14.77 15.15 -8.00
N PRO A 33 -14.15 15.28 -6.81
CA PRO A 33 -12.93 14.55 -6.46
C PRO A 33 -13.11 13.03 -6.59
N LYS A 34 -12.10 12.36 -7.15
CA LYS A 34 -12.08 10.89 -7.27
C LYS A 34 -11.15 10.29 -6.22
N ILE A 35 -11.60 9.24 -5.56
CA ILE A 35 -10.80 8.47 -4.60
C ILE A 35 -10.03 7.40 -5.36
N LYS A 36 -8.75 7.22 -5.03
CA LYS A 36 -7.88 6.16 -5.54
C LYS A 36 -7.19 5.46 -4.37
N LEU A 37 -6.96 4.16 -4.51
CA LEU A 37 -6.20 3.39 -3.53
C LEU A 37 -4.69 3.60 -3.75
N LEU A 38 -4.00 4.20 -2.79
CA LEU A 38 -2.55 4.29 -2.78
C LEU A 38 -1.96 3.08 -2.05
N CYS A 39 -1.07 2.33 -2.69
CA CYS A 39 -0.44 1.17 -2.08
C CYS A 39 0.98 0.92 -2.59
N GLY A 40 1.71 0.02 -1.91
CA GLY A 40 2.94 -0.57 -2.43
C GLY A 40 2.66 -1.78 -3.31
N ALA A 41 3.69 -2.27 -4.00
CA ALA A 41 3.60 -3.46 -4.82
C ALA A 41 3.26 -4.74 -4.04
N ASP A 42 3.72 -4.85 -2.79
CA ASP A 42 3.38 -5.97 -1.90
C ASP A 42 1.86 -6.16 -1.75
N LEU A 43 1.09 -5.05 -1.70
CA LEU A 43 -0.37 -5.11 -1.63
C LEU A 43 -0.98 -5.53 -2.97
N LEU A 44 -0.46 -4.99 -4.08
CA LEU A 44 -0.95 -5.33 -5.41
C LEU A 44 -0.78 -6.83 -5.70
N GLU A 45 0.41 -7.39 -5.44
CA GLU A 45 0.70 -8.82 -5.59
C GLU A 45 -0.14 -9.68 -4.65
N SER A 46 -0.55 -9.14 -3.49
CA SER A 46 -1.44 -9.86 -2.56
C SER A 46 -2.81 -10.20 -3.16
N PHE A 47 -3.24 -9.54 -4.25
CA PHE A 47 -4.43 -9.93 -4.99
C PHE A 47 -4.35 -11.35 -5.57
N GLY A 48 -3.14 -11.88 -5.78
CA GLY A 48 -2.91 -13.24 -6.22
C GLY A 48 -2.96 -14.27 -5.10
N VAL A 49 -3.00 -13.86 -3.82
CA VAL A 49 -3.03 -14.79 -2.68
C VAL A 49 -4.42 -15.43 -2.59
N PRO A 50 -4.54 -16.77 -2.67
CA PRO A 50 -5.82 -17.45 -2.62
C PRO A 50 -6.61 -17.11 -1.37
N ASN A 51 -7.91 -16.84 -1.54
CA ASN A 51 -8.86 -16.52 -0.47
C ASN A 51 -8.55 -15.23 0.33
N LEU A 52 -7.52 -14.47 0.00
CA LEU A 52 -7.23 -13.21 0.69
C LEU A 52 -8.19 -12.10 0.27
N TRP A 53 -8.43 -12.01 -1.03
CA TRP A 53 -9.32 -11.05 -1.66
C TRP A 53 -10.46 -11.77 -2.38
N LYS A 54 -11.63 -11.14 -2.44
CA LYS A 54 -12.69 -11.63 -3.32
C LYS A 54 -12.49 -11.05 -4.72
N SER A 55 -12.74 -11.87 -5.75
CA SER A 55 -12.58 -11.45 -7.15
C SER A 55 -13.44 -10.24 -7.50
N GLU A 56 -14.64 -10.14 -6.90
CA GLU A 56 -15.54 -8.99 -7.09
C GLU A 56 -14.96 -7.72 -6.45
N ASP A 57 -14.37 -7.84 -5.26
CA ASP A 57 -13.75 -6.72 -4.54
C ASP A 57 -12.55 -6.17 -5.34
N ILE A 58 -11.70 -7.05 -5.89
CA ILE A 58 -10.57 -6.64 -6.75
C ILE A 58 -11.09 -5.86 -7.96
N THR A 59 -12.09 -6.42 -8.65
CA THR A 59 -12.67 -5.82 -9.86
C THR A 59 -13.24 -4.43 -9.58
N HIS A 60 -14.00 -4.29 -8.49
CA HIS A 60 -14.62 -3.03 -8.09
C HIS A 60 -13.56 -1.97 -7.71
N ILE A 61 -12.49 -2.35 -7.01
CA ILE A 61 -11.39 -1.43 -6.66
C ILE A 61 -10.74 -0.87 -7.93
N VAL A 62 -10.37 -1.73 -8.90
CA VAL A 62 -9.63 -1.28 -10.09
C VAL A 62 -10.52 -0.65 -11.16
N ALA A 63 -11.80 -1.03 -11.24
CA ALA A 63 -12.74 -0.46 -12.22
C ALA A 63 -13.26 0.91 -11.78
N ASP A 64 -13.77 1.03 -10.55
CA ASP A 64 -14.58 2.19 -10.16
C ASP A 64 -13.76 3.30 -9.47
N TYR A 65 -12.70 2.93 -8.76
CA TYR A 65 -11.83 3.88 -8.04
C TYR A 65 -10.48 4.03 -8.74
N GLY A 66 -9.79 2.91 -8.92
CA GLY A 66 -8.44 2.84 -9.46
C GLY A 66 -7.37 2.83 -8.37
N LEU A 67 -6.15 2.51 -8.80
CA LEU A 67 -5.04 2.16 -7.94
C LEU A 67 -3.79 2.95 -8.32
N ILE A 68 -3.06 3.44 -7.32
CA ILE A 68 -1.75 4.05 -7.48
C ILE A 68 -0.77 3.18 -6.71
N CYS A 69 0.10 2.48 -7.44
CA CYS A 69 1.06 1.55 -6.87
C CYS A 69 2.45 2.16 -6.89
N ILE A 70 3.05 2.38 -5.71
CA ILE A 70 4.45 2.76 -5.60
C ILE A 70 5.30 1.49 -5.62
N THR A 71 6.14 1.37 -6.62
CA THR A 71 7.00 0.21 -6.85
C THR A 71 8.45 0.57 -6.54
N ARG A 72 9.15 -0.35 -5.87
CA ARG A 72 10.59 -0.25 -5.64
C ARG A 72 11.32 -0.96 -6.77
N THR A 73 12.57 -0.60 -7.02
CA THR A 73 13.42 -1.25 -8.03
C THR A 73 13.49 -2.76 -7.79
N GLY A 74 13.15 -3.54 -8.82
CA GLY A 74 13.19 -5.01 -8.78
C GLY A 74 11.86 -5.71 -8.44
N ASN A 75 10.74 -4.99 -8.37
CA ASN A 75 9.43 -5.59 -8.15
C ASN A 75 8.68 -5.87 -9.48
N ASP A 76 8.00 -7.02 -9.55
CA ASP A 76 7.30 -7.58 -10.71
C ASP A 76 5.88 -7.02 -10.93
N ALA A 77 5.49 -5.91 -10.30
CA ALA A 77 4.14 -5.33 -10.38
C ALA A 77 3.60 -5.19 -11.82
N GLN A 78 4.43 -4.79 -12.78
CA GLN A 78 4.02 -4.68 -14.18
C GLN A 78 3.75 -6.06 -14.82
N LYS A 79 4.56 -7.06 -14.48
CA LYS A 79 4.36 -8.45 -14.90
C LYS A 79 3.10 -9.03 -14.26
N PHE A 80 2.89 -8.79 -12.97
CA PHE A 80 1.68 -9.24 -12.27
C PHE A 80 0.39 -8.64 -12.86
N ILE A 81 0.41 -7.35 -13.25
CA ILE A 81 -0.73 -6.73 -13.95
C ILE A 81 -0.96 -7.37 -15.32
N TYR A 82 0.10 -7.72 -16.03
CA TYR A 82 0.01 -8.38 -17.34
C TYR A 82 -0.53 -9.81 -17.26
N GLU A 83 -0.15 -10.57 -16.22
CA GLU A 83 -0.58 -11.96 -16.01
C GLU A 83 -2.03 -12.07 -15.53
N SER A 84 -2.63 -10.99 -15.03
CA SER A 84 -4.01 -10.96 -14.55
C SER A 84 -4.94 -10.28 -15.55
N ASP A 85 -5.89 -11.04 -16.11
CA ASP A 85 -6.88 -10.53 -17.07
C ASP A 85 -7.68 -9.32 -16.53
N VAL A 86 -8.06 -9.36 -15.25
CA VAL A 86 -8.84 -8.28 -14.61
C VAL A 86 -8.00 -7.01 -14.48
N LEU A 87 -6.76 -7.14 -14.01
CA LEU A 87 -5.87 -5.98 -13.85
C LEU A 87 -5.47 -5.40 -15.21
N TRP A 88 -5.19 -6.26 -16.19
CA TRP A 88 -4.85 -5.85 -17.55
C TRP A 88 -6.02 -5.11 -18.25
N LYS A 89 -7.25 -5.59 -18.04
CA LYS A 89 -8.47 -4.95 -18.57
C LYS A 89 -8.62 -3.52 -18.05
N TYR A 90 -8.35 -3.28 -16.77
CA TYR A 90 -8.47 -1.95 -16.14
C TYR A 90 -7.14 -1.22 -15.96
N ARG A 91 -6.08 -1.62 -16.67
CA ARG A 91 -4.72 -1.08 -16.52
C ARG A 91 -4.63 0.44 -16.64
N ASN A 92 -5.51 1.08 -17.42
CA ASN A 92 -5.53 2.55 -17.57
C ASN A 92 -5.90 3.27 -16.26
N ASN A 93 -6.55 2.57 -15.32
CA ASN A 93 -6.92 3.09 -14.00
C ASN A 93 -5.92 2.68 -12.90
N ILE A 94 -4.86 1.95 -13.28
CA ILE A 94 -3.76 1.50 -12.41
C ILE A 94 -2.50 2.29 -12.79
N HIS A 95 -2.01 3.09 -11.86
CA HIS A 95 -0.84 3.95 -12.07
C HIS A 95 0.35 3.38 -11.30
N LEU A 96 1.35 2.87 -12.03
CA LEU A 96 2.63 2.48 -11.45
C LEU A 96 3.53 3.70 -11.30
N VAL A 97 4.03 3.94 -10.08
CA VAL A 97 4.94 5.03 -9.76
C VAL A 97 6.25 4.44 -9.26
N ASN A 98 7.30 4.60 -10.04
CA ASN A 98 8.62 4.08 -9.70
C ASN A 98 9.30 4.97 -8.65
N GLU A 99 9.69 4.37 -7.53
CA GLU A 99 10.55 5.00 -6.53
C GLU A 99 12.03 4.84 -6.94
N TRP A 100 12.67 5.92 -7.35
CA TRP A 100 14.07 5.90 -7.79
C TRP A 100 15.09 5.90 -6.65
N ILE A 101 14.71 6.44 -5.48
CA ILE A 101 15.53 6.47 -4.28
C ILE A 101 15.04 5.36 -3.38
N THR A 102 15.83 4.31 -3.23
CA THR A 102 15.44 3.12 -2.45
C THR A 102 15.23 3.49 -0.98
N ASN A 103 13.98 3.45 -0.52
CA ASN A 103 13.67 3.57 0.90
C ASN A 103 13.40 2.19 1.49
N ASP A 104 14.38 1.62 2.20
CA ASP A 104 14.30 0.26 2.75
C ASP A 104 13.80 0.17 4.21
N ILE A 105 13.00 1.16 4.60
CA ILE A 105 12.35 1.21 5.90
C ILE A 105 11.04 0.44 5.84
N SER A 106 10.93 -0.63 6.63
CA SER A 106 9.68 -1.39 6.82
C SER A 106 9.34 -1.53 8.29
N SER A 107 8.04 -1.59 8.62
CA SER A 107 7.59 -1.72 10.02
C SER A 107 8.18 -2.95 10.70
N THR A 108 8.37 -4.05 9.98
CA THR A 108 9.04 -5.27 10.50
C THR A 108 10.48 -5.00 10.92
N LYS A 109 11.24 -4.22 10.14
CA LYS A 109 12.62 -3.85 10.49
C LYS A 109 12.66 -2.90 11.69
N ILE A 110 11.73 -1.95 11.77
CA ILE A 110 11.60 -1.04 12.91
C ILE A 110 11.29 -1.79 14.20
N ARG A 111 10.28 -2.67 14.22
CA ARG A 111 9.95 -3.47 15.41
C ARG A 111 11.13 -4.33 15.85
N ARG A 112 11.82 -4.97 14.90
CA ARG A 112 13.03 -5.77 15.19
C ARG A 112 14.18 -4.95 15.78
N ALA A 113 14.41 -3.73 15.27
CA ALA A 113 15.44 -2.84 15.79
C ALA A 113 15.14 -2.45 17.25
N LEU A 114 13.88 -2.09 17.53
CA LEU A 114 13.41 -1.76 18.88
C LEU A 114 13.55 -2.93 19.87
N ILE A 115 13.13 -4.14 19.47
CA ILE A 115 13.26 -5.35 20.31
C ILE A 115 14.74 -5.62 20.68
N ARG A 116 15.68 -5.24 19.80
CA ARG A 116 17.12 -5.39 20.01
C ARG A 116 17.78 -4.20 20.73
N GLY A 117 17.00 -3.20 21.15
CA GLY A 117 17.52 -1.96 21.76
C GLY A 117 18.34 -1.09 20.79
N GLN A 118 18.11 -1.21 19.48
CA GLN A 118 18.77 -0.39 18.47
C GLN A 118 18.02 0.92 18.25
N SER A 119 18.75 2.00 17.98
CA SER A 119 18.14 3.29 17.68
C SER A 119 17.40 3.28 16.35
N ILE A 120 16.19 3.84 16.34
CA ILE A 120 15.38 4.07 15.14
C ILE A 120 15.32 5.55 14.75
N ARG A 121 16.19 6.38 15.33
CA ARG A 121 16.27 7.81 15.02
C ARG A 121 16.51 8.02 13.53
N TYR A 122 15.83 9.01 12.96
CA TYR A 122 15.84 9.33 11.52
C TYR A 122 15.15 8.31 10.60
N LEU A 123 14.70 7.15 11.10
CA LEU A 123 13.89 6.20 10.34
C LEU A 123 12.39 6.49 10.47
N VAL A 124 12.01 7.15 11.55
CA VAL A 124 10.65 7.62 11.84
C VAL A 124 10.70 9.07 12.33
N PRO A 125 9.59 9.82 12.27
CA PRO A 125 9.52 11.15 12.88
C PRO A 125 9.85 11.11 14.38
N ASP A 126 10.53 12.15 14.90
CA ASP A 126 11.00 12.17 16.29
C ASP A 126 9.86 12.00 17.31
N LEU A 127 8.71 12.64 17.09
CA LEU A 127 7.53 12.49 17.94
C LEU A 127 6.98 11.04 17.98
N VAL A 128 7.10 10.30 16.88
CA VAL A 128 6.68 8.89 16.82
C VAL A 128 7.68 8.02 17.60
N ARG A 129 8.98 8.30 17.45
CA ARG A 129 10.03 7.61 18.20
C ARG A 129 9.84 7.81 19.71
N GLU A 130 9.68 9.05 20.15
CA GLU A 130 9.44 9.40 21.56
C GLU A 130 8.22 8.67 22.11
N TYR A 131 7.11 8.70 21.37
CA TYR A 131 5.90 7.98 21.77
C TYR A 131 6.10 6.46 21.92
N ILE A 132 6.85 5.84 21.01
CA ILE A 132 7.18 4.41 21.07
C ILE A 132 8.02 4.08 22.30
N GLU A 133 9.03 4.91 22.58
CA GLU A 133 9.96 4.74 23.71
C GLU A 133 9.23 4.94 25.06
N ASP A 134 8.43 6.00 25.19
CA ASP A 134 7.69 6.32 26.41
C ASP A 134 6.70 5.21 26.81
N HIS A 135 6.10 4.54 25.82
CA HIS A 135 5.09 3.50 26.04
C HIS A 135 5.60 2.07 25.86
N ASN A 136 6.89 1.89 25.53
CA ASN A 136 7.50 0.58 25.26
C ASN A 136 6.63 -0.31 24.33
N LEU A 137 6.13 0.24 23.22
CA LEU A 137 5.07 -0.37 22.42
C LEU A 137 5.44 -1.71 21.76
N TYR A 138 6.74 -1.93 21.51
CA TYR A 138 7.24 -3.08 20.77
C TYR A 138 8.25 -3.88 21.60
N SER A 139 7.88 -5.12 21.89
CA SER A 139 8.64 -6.13 22.64
C SER A 139 8.50 -7.51 21.97
N SER A 140 9.26 -8.51 22.42
CA SER A 140 9.09 -9.90 21.94
C SER A 140 7.65 -10.40 22.14
N GLU A 141 7.04 -10.10 23.29
CA GLU A 141 5.64 -10.43 23.58
C GLU A 141 4.66 -9.76 22.58
N SER A 142 4.95 -8.52 22.18
CA SER A 142 4.10 -7.81 21.22
C SER A 142 4.16 -8.42 19.80
N GLU A 143 5.30 -9.00 19.42
CA GLU A 143 5.48 -9.65 18.10
C GLU A 143 4.75 -11.00 18.06
N ASP A 144 4.64 -11.67 19.21
CA ASP A 144 3.93 -12.94 19.35
C ASP A 144 2.40 -12.79 19.42
N ARG A 145 1.88 -11.54 19.37
CA ARG A 145 0.45 -11.28 19.30
C ARG A 145 -0.14 -11.92 18.04
N ASN A 146 -1.18 -12.72 18.22
CA ASN A 146 -1.89 -13.46 17.17
C ASN A 146 -1.08 -14.59 16.51
N VAL A 147 0.02 -15.06 17.13
CA VAL A 147 0.69 -16.28 16.67
C VAL A 147 -0.31 -17.44 16.63
N GLY A 148 -0.34 -18.15 15.50
CA GLY A 148 -1.28 -19.26 15.26
C GLY A 148 -2.71 -18.83 14.89
N VAL A 149 -3.03 -17.53 14.90
CA VAL A 149 -4.34 -17.03 14.49
C VAL A 149 -4.34 -16.74 12.98
N ILE A 150 -5.32 -17.30 12.27
CA ILE A 150 -5.48 -17.07 10.83
C ILE A 150 -5.99 -15.64 10.59
N LEU A 151 -5.45 -14.95 9.58
CA LEU A 151 -5.88 -13.60 9.22
C LEU A 151 -7.39 -13.56 8.91
N ALA A 152 -8.06 -12.52 9.42
CA ALA A 152 -9.51 -12.37 9.30
C ALA A 152 -10.05 -12.48 7.86
N PRO A 153 -9.41 -11.90 6.81
CA PRO A 153 -9.88 -12.08 5.43
C PRO A 153 -9.85 -13.54 4.98
N LEU A 154 -8.79 -14.28 5.31
CA LEU A 154 -8.65 -15.70 4.98
C LEU A 154 -9.72 -16.54 5.68
N GLN A 155 -9.96 -16.29 6.98
CA GLN A 155 -11.02 -16.98 7.73
C GLN A 155 -12.39 -16.72 7.08
N LYS A 156 -12.72 -15.46 6.81
CA LYS A 156 -14.03 -15.03 6.30
C LYS A 156 -14.30 -15.56 4.89
N ASN A 157 -13.31 -15.55 4.01
CA ASN A 157 -13.50 -15.96 2.62
C ASN A 157 -13.49 -17.50 2.49
N THR A 158 -12.70 -18.21 3.31
CA THR A 158 -12.71 -19.68 3.35
C THR A 158 -14.03 -20.22 3.90
N ALA A 159 -14.55 -19.62 4.98
CA ALA A 159 -15.83 -20.05 5.56
C ALA A 159 -17.03 -19.89 4.61
N LYS A 160 -16.97 -18.94 3.67
CA LYS A 160 -18.01 -18.73 2.65
C LYS A 160 -17.93 -19.69 1.47
N LEU A 161 -16.78 -20.33 1.26
CA LEU A 161 -16.55 -21.31 0.18
C LEU A 161 -16.99 -22.72 0.57
N SER A 162 -17.19 -23.00 1.87
CA SER A 162 -17.82 -24.26 2.31
C SER A 162 -19.27 -24.30 1.80
N PRO A 163 -19.72 -25.39 1.12
CA PRO A 163 -21.06 -25.47 0.58
C PRO A 163 -22.08 -25.33 1.72
N ARG A 164 -23.06 -24.43 1.58
CA ARG A 164 -24.31 -24.60 2.32
C ARG A 164 -24.86 -25.94 1.89
N ASN A 165 -24.91 -26.92 2.79
CA ASN A 165 -25.53 -28.22 2.55
C ASN A 165 -26.88 -27.99 1.85
N SER A 166 -26.96 -28.39 0.58
CA SER A 166 -28.19 -28.47 -0.17
C SER A 166 -29.03 -29.59 0.45
N THR A 167 -29.91 -29.21 1.38
CA THR A 167 -31.07 -30.03 1.75
C THR A 167 -32.03 -29.99 0.57
N ALA A 168 -31.99 -31.04 -0.24
CA ALA A 168 -33.12 -31.51 -1.04
C ALA A 168 -33.88 -32.56 -0.23
#